data_AF-X0S9H0-F1
#
_entry.id   AF-X0S9H0-F1
#
_cell.length_a   1.000
_cell.length_b   1.000
_cell.length_c   1.000
_cell.angle_alpha   90.00
_cell.angle_beta   90.00
_cell.angle_gamma   90.00
#
_symmetry.space_group_name_H-M   'P 1'
#
loop_
_entity.id
_entity.type
_entity.pdbx_description
1 polymer ?
#
loop_
_entity_poly.entity_id
_entity_poly.type
_entity_poly.pdbx_seq_one_letter_code
_entity_poly.pdbx_strand_id
1 'polypeptide(L)'
;MDIVIEGDGIRFAKTCADHLGAKVRSYPKFETAVLVMPDGFKIDVATARMEHYESAAAPPVVKLSSLRRDLFRRDFTINTLAVHLNKGHYGTLIDHFGAMRDIKERVLRVIHNLSFVEDPTRILRAIRFEQRFGFRIGKLTESLIQNAVNIHCFENLSGQRLFTELKLILKEEDPIGAIERMDGYGLLKFFSPELRLTEEVRDILKRVKGILVWFNLLYLGITYKPWKVYFLG
;
A
#
# COMPACT_ATOMS: atom_id res chain seq x y z
N MET A 1 -0.89 11.27 10.54
CA MET A 1 -0.40 12.20 9.49
C MET A 1 1.05 11.87 9.25
N ASP A 2 1.47 11.75 7.99
CA ASP A 2 2.83 11.32 7.67
C ASP A 2 3.65 12.53 7.20
N ILE A 3 4.78 12.77 7.87
CA ILE A 3 5.73 13.84 7.56
C ILE A 3 7.06 13.21 7.16
N VAL A 4 7.61 13.68 6.05
CA VAL A 4 8.96 13.32 5.59
C VAL A 4 9.91 14.49 5.84
N ILE A 5 11.07 14.20 6.41
CA ILE A 5 12.10 15.19 6.77
C ILE A 5 13.36 14.93 5.95
N GLU A 6 13.80 15.90 5.15
CA GLU A 6 15.14 15.91 4.57
C GLU A 6 16.16 16.30 5.66
N GLY A 7 16.73 15.29 6.32
CA GLY A 7 17.62 15.46 7.47
C GLY A 7 17.30 14.45 8.59
N ASP A 8 17.66 14.76 9.83
CA ASP A 8 17.39 13.87 10.96
C ASP A 8 15.93 14.00 11.44
N GLY A 9 15.06 13.12 10.94
CA GLY A 9 13.65 13.06 11.29
C GLY A 9 13.39 12.70 12.77
N ILE A 10 14.26 11.89 13.40
CA ILE A 10 14.10 11.52 14.81
C ILE A 10 14.41 12.72 15.70
N ARG A 11 15.49 13.45 15.41
CA ARG A 11 15.81 14.69 16.11
C ARG A 11 14.71 15.73 15.91
N PHE A 12 14.23 15.91 14.69
CA PHE A 12 13.10 16.79 14.41
C PHE A 12 11.87 16.42 15.26
N ALA A 13 11.51 15.14 15.30
CA ALA A 13 10.38 14.67 16.08
C ALA A 13 10.55 14.96 17.58
N LYS A 14 11.72 14.66 18.17
CA LYS A 14 12.00 14.95 19.58
C LYS A 14 11.84 16.44 19.90
N THR A 15 12.46 17.32 19.10
CA THR A 15 12.33 18.77 19.27
C THR A 15 10.89 19.26 19.10
N CYS A 16 10.14 18.67 18.17
CA CYS A 16 8.72 18.99 17.98
C CYS A 16 7.88 18.56 19.19
N ALA A 17 8.17 17.39 19.76
CA ALA A 17 7.50 16.87 20.94
C ALA A 17 7.62 17.82 22.13
N ASP A 18 8.82 18.33 22.38
CA ASP A 18 9.10 19.27 23.46
C ASP A 18 8.32 20.59 23.31
N HIS A 19 8.24 21.14 22.09
CA HIS A 19 7.51 22.38 21.83
C HIS A 19 5.98 22.21 21.87
N LEU A 20 5.47 21.05 21.47
CA LEU A 20 4.04 20.79 21.35
C LEU A 20 3.44 20.07 22.58
N GLY A 21 4.26 19.75 23.58
CA GLY A 21 3.84 18.94 24.73
C GLY A 21 3.40 17.52 24.34
N ALA A 22 3.92 17.00 23.23
CA ALA A 22 3.58 15.68 22.71
C ALA A 22 4.51 14.59 23.27
N LYS A 23 4.07 13.33 23.25
CA LYS A 23 4.93 12.18 23.53
C LYS A 23 5.60 11.73 22.24
N VAL A 24 6.86 11.31 22.30
CA VAL A 24 7.59 10.78 21.13
C VAL A 24 8.02 9.34 21.35
N ARG A 25 7.85 8.50 20.33
CA ARG A 25 8.41 7.16 20.26
C ARG A 25 9.26 7.02 19.01
N SER A 26 10.57 6.85 19.17
CA SER A 26 11.51 6.71 18.07
C SER A 26 11.85 5.24 17.76
N TYR A 27 12.12 4.94 16.50
CA TYR A 27 12.57 3.64 16.00
C TYR A 27 13.86 3.81 15.18
N PRO A 28 15.04 3.84 15.83
CA PRO A 28 16.31 4.15 15.16
C PRO A 28 16.64 3.23 13.97
N LYS A 29 16.32 1.93 14.08
CA LYS A 29 16.54 0.94 13.01
C LYS A 29 15.88 1.32 11.68
N PHE A 30 14.78 2.08 11.72
CA PHE A 30 14.00 2.46 10.55
C PHE A 30 14.06 3.96 10.25
N GLU A 31 14.84 4.74 11.01
CA GLU A 31 14.93 6.19 10.91
C GLU A 31 13.55 6.89 10.96
N THR A 32 12.68 6.41 11.85
CA THR A 32 11.31 6.92 12.02
C THR A 32 11.02 7.25 13.47
N ALA A 33 10.04 8.12 13.68
CA ALA A 33 9.48 8.43 14.99
C ALA A 33 7.98 8.68 14.88
N VAL A 34 7.25 8.45 15.97
CA VAL A 34 5.82 8.75 16.06
C VAL A 34 5.62 9.74 17.20
N LEU A 35 5.01 10.88 16.88
CA LEU A 35 4.53 11.85 17.85
C LEU A 35 3.08 11.53 18.18
N VAL A 36 2.77 11.52 19.47
CA VAL A 36 1.42 11.34 20.01
C VAL A 36 1.05 12.62 20.74
N MET A 37 0.18 13.40 20.12
CA MET A 37 -0.32 14.67 20.64
C MET A 37 -1.20 14.44 21.88
N PRO A 38 -1.42 15.47 22.74
CA PRO A 38 -2.25 15.35 23.93
C PRO A 38 -3.69 14.89 23.67
N ASP A 39 -4.25 15.24 22.51
CA ASP A 39 -5.58 14.83 22.04
C ASP A 39 -5.60 13.41 21.44
N GLY A 40 -4.46 12.73 21.40
CA GLY A 40 -4.29 11.40 20.83
C GLY A 40 -3.98 11.39 19.32
N PHE A 41 -3.92 12.55 18.65
CA PHE A 41 -3.55 12.63 17.25
C PHE A 41 -2.11 12.14 17.03
N LYS A 42 -1.88 11.38 15.94
CA LYS A 42 -0.58 10.78 15.65
C LYS A 42 0.07 11.40 14.42
N ILE A 43 1.34 11.76 14.57
CA ILE A 43 2.20 12.24 13.48
C ILE A 43 3.36 11.26 13.33
N ASP A 44 3.38 10.55 12.21
CA ASP A 44 4.45 9.67 11.81
C ASP A 44 5.51 10.50 11.08
N VAL A 45 6.72 10.52 11.61
CA VAL A 45 7.86 11.26 11.07
C VAL A 45 8.87 10.25 10.51
N ALA A 46 9.20 10.41 9.23
CA ALA A 46 10.19 9.61 8.54
C ALA A 46 11.33 10.48 8.01
N THR A 47 12.56 10.03 8.16
CA THR A 47 13.69 10.61 7.45
C THR A 47 13.61 10.25 5.96
N ALA A 48 13.81 11.26 5.10
CA ALA A 48 13.87 11.07 3.65
C ALA A 48 15.06 10.17 3.30
N ARG A 49 14.77 9.09 2.57
CA ARG A 49 15.75 8.04 2.30
C ARG A 49 15.71 7.55 0.86
N MET A 50 16.87 7.08 0.42
CA MET A 50 17.02 6.28 -0.78
C MET A 50 17.08 4.82 -0.36
N GLU A 51 16.32 3.98 -1.06
CA GLU A 51 16.35 2.53 -0.92
C GLU A 51 17.16 1.95 -2.07
N HIS A 52 18.14 1.11 -1.75
CA HIS A 52 18.85 0.27 -2.71
C HIS A 52 18.55 -1.19 -2.40
N TYR A 53 18.10 -1.93 -3.41
CA TYR A 53 17.79 -3.36 -3.30
C TYR A 53 18.98 -4.15 -3.84
N GLU A 54 19.61 -4.97 -3.00
CA GLU A 54 20.74 -5.83 -3.42
C GLU A 54 20.27 -7.00 -4.30
N SER A 55 19.03 -7.45 -4.10
CA SER A 55 18.38 -8.50 -4.91
C SER A 55 16.85 -8.39 -4.85
N ALA A 56 16.16 -9.08 -5.76
CA ALA A 56 14.70 -9.09 -5.85
C ALA A 56 14.07 -9.58 -4.54
N ALA A 57 13.01 -8.89 -4.06
CA ALA A 57 12.28 -9.17 -2.82
C ALA A 57 13.08 -9.03 -1.50
N ALA A 58 14.35 -8.59 -1.53
CA ALA A 58 15.14 -8.33 -0.32
C ALA A 58 14.72 -7.04 0.40
N PRO A 59 14.93 -6.93 1.73
CA PRO A 59 14.80 -5.64 2.43
C PRO A 59 15.81 -4.62 1.86
N PRO A 60 15.41 -3.35 1.64
CA PRO A 60 16.32 -2.36 1.07
C PRO A 60 17.33 -1.82 2.08
N VAL A 61 18.50 -1.40 1.59
CA VAL A 61 19.49 -0.62 2.34
C VAL A 61 19.11 0.87 2.26
N VAL A 62 19.09 1.55 3.41
CA VAL A 62 18.61 2.92 3.59
C VAL A 62 19.78 3.91 3.68
N LYS A 63 19.74 5.00 2.90
CA LYS A 63 20.66 6.14 3.00
C LYS A 63 19.90 7.47 3.01
N LEU A 64 20.39 8.47 3.76
CA LEU A 64 19.88 9.85 3.72
C LEU A 64 19.76 10.36 2.28
N SER A 65 18.62 10.98 1.95
CA SER A 65 18.37 11.43 0.59
C SER A 65 17.39 12.59 0.47
N SER A 66 17.20 13.04 -0.76
CA SER A 66 16.19 14.04 -1.09
C SER A 66 14.78 13.44 -1.11
N LEU A 67 13.78 14.30 -0.92
CA LEU A 67 12.36 13.98 -1.03
C LEU A 67 12.06 13.30 -2.36
N ARG A 68 12.61 13.81 -3.47
CA ARG A 68 12.40 13.20 -4.79
C ARG A 68 12.84 11.73 -4.84
N ARG A 69 13.93 11.36 -4.18
CA ARG A 69 14.41 9.97 -4.11
C ARG A 69 13.58 9.12 -3.16
N ASP A 70 13.12 9.69 -2.05
CA ASP A 70 12.17 9.01 -1.14
C ASP A 70 10.80 8.77 -1.78
N LEU A 71 10.35 9.67 -2.65
CA LEU A 71 9.13 9.47 -3.41
C LEU A 71 9.32 8.44 -4.53
N PHE A 72 10.52 8.33 -5.11
CA PHE A 72 10.80 7.41 -6.23
C PHE A 72 10.68 5.93 -5.88
N ARG A 73 10.99 5.55 -4.63
CA ARG A 73 10.89 4.17 -4.12
C ARG A 73 9.45 3.74 -3.77
N ARG A 74 8.46 4.63 -3.91
CA ARG A 74 7.05 4.32 -3.65
C ARG A 74 6.47 3.45 -4.76
N ASP A 75 5.28 2.93 -4.52
CA ASP A 75 4.64 1.96 -5.41
C ASP A 75 4.06 2.60 -6.68
N PHE A 76 3.20 3.61 -6.53
CA PHE A 76 2.46 4.23 -7.62
C PHE A 76 2.61 5.75 -7.61
N THR A 77 2.53 6.35 -8.80
CA THR A 77 2.59 7.81 -8.99
C THR A 77 1.60 8.54 -8.08
N ILE A 78 0.37 8.07 -7.96
CA ILE A 78 -0.67 8.68 -7.13
C ILE A 78 -0.28 8.80 -5.63
N ASN A 79 0.63 7.95 -5.16
CA ASN A 79 1.12 7.94 -3.78
C ASN A 79 2.40 8.77 -3.59
N THR A 80 2.80 9.56 -4.59
CA THR A 80 4.03 10.38 -4.59
C THR A 80 3.79 11.87 -4.38
N LEU A 81 2.53 12.30 -4.22
CA LEU A 81 2.23 13.69 -3.91
C LEU A 81 2.74 14.03 -2.50
N ALA A 82 3.38 15.18 -2.38
CA ALA A 82 3.81 15.75 -1.11
C ALA A 82 3.44 17.24 -1.05
N VAL A 83 3.30 17.79 0.15
CA VAL A 83 3.00 19.21 0.37
C VAL A 83 4.08 19.80 1.26
N HIS A 84 4.65 20.95 0.87
CA HIS A 84 5.59 21.66 1.71
C HIS A 84 4.91 22.21 2.97
N LEU A 85 5.52 21.96 4.12
CA LEU A 85 5.13 22.54 5.42
C LEU A 85 6.07 23.67 5.86
N ASN A 86 7.14 23.94 5.11
CA ASN A 86 8.11 25.00 5.40
C ASN A 86 7.50 26.38 5.18
N LYS A 87 7.76 27.34 6.07
CA LYS A 87 7.17 28.69 6.05
C LYS A 87 7.26 29.41 4.69
N GLY A 88 8.38 29.28 3.97
CA GLY A 88 8.58 29.95 2.68
C GLY A 88 7.82 29.34 1.49
N HIS A 89 7.39 28.09 1.61
CA HIS A 89 6.72 27.34 0.53
C HIS A 89 5.46 26.62 1.02
N TYR A 90 4.89 27.05 2.15
CA TYR A 90 3.81 26.35 2.82
C TYR A 90 2.62 26.14 1.89
N GLY A 91 2.09 24.92 1.86
CA GLY A 91 0.94 24.55 1.02
C GLY A 91 1.30 24.28 -0.45
N THR A 92 2.56 24.41 -0.85
CA THR A 92 2.99 24.09 -2.22
C THR A 92 2.93 22.58 -2.44
N LEU A 93 2.14 22.15 -3.42
CA LEU A 93 2.06 20.77 -3.87
C LEU A 93 3.28 20.40 -4.71
N ILE A 94 3.90 19.28 -4.38
CA ILE A 94 5.05 18.71 -5.08
C ILE A 94 4.55 17.48 -5.84
N ASP A 95 4.64 17.54 -7.17
CA ASP A 95 4.36 16.42 -8.07
C ASP A 95 5.54 16.22 -9.03
N HIS A 96 6.43 15.28 -8.70
CA HIS A 96 7.59 14.97 -9.53
C HIS A 96 7.31 13.94 -10.62
N PHE A 97 6.19 13.20 -10.54
CA PHE A 97 5.94 12.00 -11.34
C PHE A 97 4.64 12.05 -12.15
N GLY A 98 3.91 13.16 -12.10
CA GLY A 98 2.65 13.35 -12.83
C GLY A 98 1.47 12.67 -12.15
N ALA A 99 1.51 12.54 -10.83
CA ALA A 99 0.45 11.96 -10.01
C ALA A 99 -0.89 12.67 -10.20
N MET A 100 -0.89 14.00 -10.33
CA MET A 100 -2.11 14.79 -10.55
C MET A 100 -2.81 14.42 -11.86
N ARG A 101 -2.03 14.19 -12.92
CA ARG A 101 -2.58 13.73 -14.21
C ARG A 101 -3.16 12.32 -14.07
N ASP A 102 -2.41 11.41 -13.46
CA ASP A 102 -2.84 10.01 -13.30
C ASP A 102 -4.10 9.89 -12.43
N ILE A 103 -4.24 10.73 -11.39
CA ILE A 103 -5.48 10.84 -10.59
C ILE A 103 -6.63 11.34 -11.45
N LYS A 104 -6.42 12.41 -12.24
CA LYS A 104 -7.45 12.97 -13.13
C LYS A 104 -7.92 11.97 -14.17
N GLU A 105 -7.01 11.18 -14.73
CA GLU A 105 -7.30 10.16 -15.73
C GLU A 105 -7.79 8.83 -15.13
N ARG A 106 -7.77 8.70 -13.80
CA ARG A 106 -8.06 7.47 -13.04
C ARG A 106 -7.20 6.29 -13.48
N VAL A 107 -5.90 6.52 -13.57
CA VAL A 107 -4.91 5.52 -14.00
C VAL A 107 -3.94 5.22 -12.87
N LEU A 108 -3.72 3.93 -12.58
CA LEU A 108 -2.63 3.47 -11.73
C LEU A 108 -1.38 3.22 -12.56
N ARG A 109 -0.29 3.88 -12.20
CA ARG A 109 1.00 3.76 -12.87
C ARG A 109 2.10 3.57 -11.83
N VAL A 110 2.98 2.59 -12.08
CA VAL A 110 4.21 2.43 -11.29
C VAL A 110 5.23 3.52 -11.62
N ILE A 111 6.09 3.83 -10.66
CA ILE A 111 7.10 4.89 -10.80
C ILE A 111 8.25 4.44 -11.73
N HIS A 112 8.65 3.16 -11.68
CA HIS A 112 9.73 2.61 -12.49
C HIS A 112 9.48 1.14 -12.86
N ASN A 113 10.16 0.66 -13.90
CA ASN A 113 9.90 -0.64 -14.52
C ASN A 113 10.21 -1.84 -13.60
N LEU A 114 11.15 -1.68 -12.66
CA LEU A 114 11.54 -2.73 -11.72
C LEU A 114 10.66 -2.79 -10.47
N SER A 115 9.63 -1.93 -10.35
CA SER A 115 8.84 -1.78 -9.12
C SER A 115 8.27 -3.12 -8.60
N PHE A 116 7.76 -3.97 -9.49
CA PHE A 116 7.21 -5.28 -9.11
C PHE A 116 8.26 -6.37 -8.89
N VAL A 117 9.46 -6.20 -9.44
CA VAL A 117 10.59 -7.12 -9.23
C VAL A 117 11.22 -6.86 -7.85
N GLU A 118 11.33 -5.59 -7.47
CA GLU A 118 11.80 -5.18 -6.15
C GLU A 118 10.81 -5.59 -5.05
N ASP A 119 9.51 -5.36 -5.29
CA ASP A 119 8.46 -5.75 -4.35
C ASP A 119 7.21 -6.31 -5.05
N PRO A 120 7.08 -7.64 -5.15
CA PRO A 120 5.92 -8.31 -5.75
C PRO A 120 4.59 -7.99 -5.06
N THR A 121 4.60 -7.59 -3.78
CA THR A 121 3.36 -7.23 -3.06
C THR A 121 2.67 -6.02 -3.69
N ARG A 122 3.41 -5.18 -4.43
CA ARG A 122 2.86 -4.03 -5.16
C ARG A 122 1.85 -4.45 -6.23
N ILE A 123 1.92 -5.67 -6.76
CA ILE A 123 0.91 -6.17 -7.71
C ILE A 123 -0.45 -6.32 -7.02
N LEU A 124 -0.48 -6.94 -5.84
CA LEU A 124 -1.70 -7.08 -5.04
C LEU A 124 -2.25 -5.72 -4.60
N ARG A 125 -1.35 -4.78 -4.27
CA ARG A 125 -1.72 -3.39 -3.98
C ARG A 125 -2.30 -2.67 -5.19
N ALA A 126 -1.77 -2.91 -6.40
CA ALA A 126 -2.29 -2.33 -7.64
C ALA A 126 -3.74 -2.77 -7.86
N ILE A 127 -3.99 -4.08 -7.77
CA ILE A 127 -5.33 -4.66 -7.89
C ILE A 127 -6.27 -4.10 -6.83
N ARG A 128 -5.80 -4.01 -5.57
CA ARG A 128 -6.58 -3.44 -4.48
C ARG A 128 -6.96 -1.98 -4.74
N PHE A 129 -6.02 -1.16 -5.19
CA PHE A 129 -6.28 0.26 -5.49
C PHE A 129 -7.13 0.44 -6.75
N GLU A 130 -7.00 -0.44 -7.75
CA GLU A 130 -7.82 -0.45 -8.96
C GLU A 130 -9.30 -0.54 -8.56
N GLN A 131 -9.63 -1.53 -7.73
CA GLN A 131 -11.01 -1.74 -7.25
C GLN A 131 -11.45 -0.64 -6.28
N ARG A 132 -10.61 -0.31 -5.28
CA ARG A 132 -10.97 0.68 -4.24
C ARG A 132 -11.26 2.07 -4.79
N PHE A 133 -10.51 2.52 -5.79
CA PHE A 133 -10.67 3.87 -6.34
C PHE A 133 -11.43 3.90 -7.69
N GLY A 134 -11.76 2.74 -8.25
CA GLY A 134 -12.32 2.64 -9.60
C GLY A 134 -11.36 3.16 -10.67
N PHE A 135 -10.06 2.94 -10.46
CA PHE A 135 -9.01 3.30 -11.41
C PHE A 135 -8.81 2.13 -12.38
N ARG A 136 -8.14 2.39 -13.51
CA ARG A 136 -7.62 1.34 -14.39
C ARG A 136 -6.12 1.22 -14.23
N ILE A 137 -5.57 0.01 -14.27
CA ILE A 137 -4.13 -0.17 -14.37
C ILE A 137 -3.66 0.28 -15.77
N GLY A 138 -2.63 1.13 -15.83
CA GLY A 138 -2.12 1.62 -17.11
C GLY A 138 -1.47 0.51 -17.94
N LYS A 139 -1.56 0.58 -19.28
CA LYS A 139 -1.07 -0.47 -20.20
C LYS A 139 0.37 -0.94 -19.93
N LEU A 140 1.29 -0.01 -19.67
CA LEU A 140 2.67 -0.36 -19.34
C LEU A 140 2.74 -1.10 -17.99
N THR A 141 2.01 -0.62 -16.98
CA THR A 141 1.95 -1.25 -15.66
C THR A 141 1.34 -2.65 -15.73
N GLU A 142 0.28 -2.83 -16.52
CA GLU A 142 -0.32 -4.14 -16.81
C GLU A 142 0.73 -5.11 -17.39
N SER A 143 1.47 -4.68 -18.40
CA SER A 143 2.53 -5.48 -19.02
C SER A 143 3.65 -5.83 -18.02
N LEU A 144 4.03 -4.89 -17.16
CA LEU A 144 5.02 -5.15 -16.11
C LEU A 144 4.51 -6.14 -15.05
N ILE A 145 3.22 -6.11 -14.70
CA ILE A 145 2.61 -7.12 -13.83
C ILE A 145 2.73 -8.50 -14.47
N GLN A 146 2.30 -8.64 -15.72
CA GLN A 146 2.35 -9.92 -16.45
C GLN A 146 3.78 -10.45 -16.54
N ASN A 147 4.75 -9.59 -16.87
CA ASN A 147 6.16 -9.97 -16.91
C ASN A 147 6.67 -10.43 -15.54
N ALA A 148 6.33 -9.70 -14.47
CA ALA A 148 6.73 -10.04 -13.11
C ALA A 148 6.15 -11.40 -12.67
N VAL A 149 4.90 -11.71 -13.02
CA VAL A 149 4.29 -13.02 -12.77
C VAL A 149 5.00 -14.13 -13.56
N ASN A 150 5.34 -13.89 -14.82
CA ASN A 150 6.00 -14.88 -15.68
C ASN A 150 7.43 -15.23 -15.22
N ILE A 151 8.15 -14.29 -14.59
CA ILE A 151 9.46 -14.55 -14.00
C ILE A 151 9.39 -15.08 -12.56
N HIS A 152 8.21 -15.50 -12.10
CA HIS A 152 8.02 -16.12 -10.80
C HIS A 152 8.46 -15.26 -9.60
N CYS A 153 8.34 -13.93 -9.70
CA CYS A 153 8.85 -13.01 -8.66
C CYS A 153 8.25 -13.24 -7.26
N PHE A 154 7.07 -13.87 -7.17
CA PHE A 154 6.39 -14.19 -5.91
C PHE A 154 7.02 -15.35 -5.13
N GLU A 155 7.84 -16.20 -5.75
CA GLU A 155 8.42 -17.38 -5.07
C GLU A 155 9.39 -16.99 -3.95
N ASN A 156 10.05 -15.84 -4.08
CA ASN A 156 10.96 -15.30 -3.06
C ASN A 156 10.23 -14.47 -1.99
N LEU A 157 8.91 -14.25 -2.12
CA LEU A 157 8.14 -13.44 -1.18
C LEU A 157 7.66 -14.28 -0.01
N SER A 158 7.87 -13.78 1.22
CA SER A 158 7.40 -14.51 2.41
C SER A 158 5.86 -14.63 2.44
N GLY A 159 5.38 -15.81 2.79
CA GLY A 159 3.94 -16.09 2.90
C GLY A 159 3.20 -15.15 3.85
N GLN A 160 3.88 -14.64 4.90
CA GLN A 160 3.31 -13.65 5.81
C GLN A 160 3.00 -12.31 5.13
N ARG A 161 3.87 -11.82 4.25
CA ARG A 161 3.65 -10.58 3.50
C ARG A 161 2.51 -10.77 2.49
N LEU A 162 2.55 -11.89 1.77
CA LEU A 162 1.50 -12.27 0.82
C LEU A 162 0.12 -12.35 1.49
N PHE A 163 0.03 -13.07 2.61
CA PHE A 163 -1.21 -13.19 3.38
C PHE A 163 -1.68 -11.85 3.98
N THR A 164 -0.74 -10.95 4.30
CA THR A 164 -1.10 -9.61 4.79
C THR A 164 -1.80 -8.79 3.73
N GLU A 165 -1.33 -8.81 2.48
CA GLU A 165 -2.02 -8.14 1.38
C GLU A 165 -3.37 -8.79 1.05
N LEU A 166 -3.48 -10.13 1.07
CA LEU A 166 -4.77 -10.81 0.90
C LEU A 166 -5.80 -10.37 1.96
N LYS A 167 -5.41 -10.29 3.23
CA LYS A 167 -6.28 -9.78 4.29
C LYS A 167 -6.74 -8.34 4.04
N LEU A 168 -5.94 -7.51 3.38
CA LEU A 168 -6.33 -6.14 3.03
C LEU A 168 -7.33 -6.16 1.87
N ILE A 169 -7.11 -6.99 0.86
CA ILE A 169 -8.04 -7.20 -0.26
C ILE A 169 -9.41 -7.66 0.26
N LEU A 170 -9.44 -8.70 1.11
CA LEU A 170 -10.67 -9.25 1.68
C LEU A 170 -11.39 -8.32 2.68
N LYS A 171 -10.81 -7.15 2.99
CA LYS A 171 -11.45 -6.08 3.77
C LYS A 171 -12.02 -4.95 2.93
N GLU A 172 -11.70 -4.89 1.64
CA GLU A 172 -12.28 -3.88 0.76
C GLU A 172 -13.79 -4.10 0.64
N GLU A 173 -14.50 -3.06 0.20
CA GLU A 173 -15.96 -3.10 0.03
C GLU A 173 -16.40 -4.14 -1.00
N ASP A 174 -15.59 -4.31 -2.07
CA ASP A 174 -15.80 -5.35 -3.08
C ASP A 174 -14.54 -6.20 -3.29
N PRO A 175 -14.33 -7.25 -2.48
CA PRO A 175 -13.18 -8.13 -2.62
C PRO A 175 -13.30 -9.04 -3.85
N ILE A 176 -14.50 -9.24 -4.39
CA ILE A 176 -14.76 -10.20 -5.49
C ILE A 176 -14.04 -9.74 -6.76
N GLY A 177 -14.20 -8.47 -7.13
CA GLY A 177 -13.51 -7.90 -8.29
C GLY A 177 -11.99 -7.99 -8.17
N ALA A 178 -11.44 -7.81 -6.97
CA ALA A 178 -10.02 -7.96 -6.73
C ALA A 178 -9.56 -9.42 -6.87
N ILE A 179 -10.33 -10.39 -6.36
CA ILE A 179 -10.05 -11.83 -6.52
C ILE A 179 -10.13 -12.24 -7.99
N GLU A 180 -11.11 -11.75 -8.74
CA GLU A 180 -11.24 -11.99 -10.19
C GLU A 180 -10.04 -11.43 -10.97
N ARG A 181 -9.57 -10.23 -10.62
CA ARG A 181 -8.35 -9.66 -11.21
C ARG A 181 -7.12 -10.48 -10.85
N MET A 182 -7.01 -10.96 -9.61
CA MET A 182 -5.93 -11.86 -9.20
C MET A 182 -5.93 -13.17 -10.00
N ASP A 183 -7.11 -13.76 -10.22
CA ASP A 183 -7.27 -14.96 -11.06
C ASP A 183 -6.88 -14.68 -12.52
N GLY A 184 -7.29 -13.54 -13.07
CA GLY A 184 -6.93 -13.13 -14.44
C GLY A 184 -5.43 -12.94 -14.66
N TYR A 185 -4.66 -12.61 -13.63
CA TYR A 185 -3.20 -12.60 -13.67
C TYR A 185 -2.55 -13.93 -13.25
N GLY A 186 -3.34 -14.94 -12.90
CA GLY A 186 -2.85 -16.23 -12.41
C GLY A 186 -2.14 -16.13 -11.05
N LEU A 187 -2.54 -15.18 -10.19
CA LEU A 187 -1.91 -14.95 -8.88
C LEU A 187 -2.40 -15.90 -7.80
N LEU A 188 -3.60 -16.49 -7.94
CA LEU A 188 -4.19 -17.37 -6.93
C LEU A 188 -3.30 -18.57 -6.59
N LYS A 189 -2.58 -19.10 -7.59
CA LYS A 189 -1.64 -20.23 -7.44
C LYS A 189 -0.51 -19.96 -6.43
N PHE A 190 -0.16 -18.70 -6.19
CA PHE A 190 0.89 -18.34 -5.22
C PHE A 190 0.40 -18.41 -3.77
N PHE A 191 -0.92 -18.46 -3.54
CA PHE A 191 -1.50 -18.66 -2.21
C PHE A 191 -1.70 -20.14 -1.89
N SER A 192 -2.21 -20.90 -2.86
CA SER A 192 -2.26 -22.35 -2.84
C SER A 192 -2.28 -22.87 -4.28
N PRO A 193 -1.50 -23.92 -4.61
CA PRO A 193 -1.45 -24.49 -5.95
C PRO A 193 -2.81 -24.94 -6.49
N GLU A 194 -3.74 -25.33 -5.61
CA GLU A 194 -5.07 -25.84 -5.92
C GLU A 194 -6.13 -24.73 -6.01
N LEU A 195 -5.83 -23.52 -5.54
CA LEU A 195 -6.80 -22.44 -5.47
C LEU A 195 -7.17 -21.96 -6.88
N ARG A 196 -8.44 -22.09 -7.23
CA ARG A 196 -9.02 -21.63 -8.51
C ARG A 196 -10.32 -20.88 -8.23
N LEU A 197 -10.58 -19.83 -8.99
CA LEU A 197 -11.87 -19.14 -8.94
C LEU A 197 -12.89 -19.84 -9.82
N THR A 198 -13.51 -20.90 -9.29
CA THR A 198 -14.62 -21.59 -9.97
C THR A 198 -15.92 -20.79 -9.84
N GLU A 199 -16.94 -21.11 -10.65
CA GLU A 199 -18.27 -20.50 -10.49
C GLU A 199 -18.86 -20.76 -9.09
N GLU A 200 -18.62 -21.96 -8.54
CA GLU A 200 -19.05 -22.30 -7.17
C GLU A 200 -18.42 -21.36 -6.13
N VAL A 201 -17.10 -21.15 -6.21
CA VAL A 201 -16.38 -20.22 -5.31
C VAL A 201 -16.89 -18.79 -5.52
N ARG A 202 -17.12 -18.37 -6.77
CA ARG A 202 -17.69 -17.04 -7.05
C ARG A 202 -19.06 -16.87 -6.41
N ASP A 203 -19.93 -17.88 -6.47
CA ASP A 203 -21.26 -17.85 -5.87
C ASP A 203 -21.21 -17.85 -4.34
N ILE A 204 -20.28 -18.59 -3.74
CA ILE A 204 -19.99 -18.50 -2.31
C ILE A 204 -19.60 -17.07 -1.92
N LEU A 205 -18.65 -16.46 -2.61
CA LEU A 205 -18.19 -15.10 -2.33
C LEU A 205 -19.33 -14.07 -2.46
N LYS A 206 -20.19 -14.20 -3.48
CA LYS A 206 -21.40 -13.36 -3.66
C LYS A 206 -22.39 -13.53 -2.51
N ARG A 207 -22.64 -14.77 -2.06
CA ARG A 207 -23.50 -15.06 -0.91
C ARG A 207 -22.94 -14.45 0.37
N VAL A 208 -21.63 -14.61 0.63
CA VAL A 208 -20.95 -13.98 1.76
C VAL A 208 -21.12 -12.47 1.71
N LYS A 209 -20.89 -11.83 0.55
CA LYS A 209 -21.12 -10.39 0.37
C LYS A 209 -22.55 -9.99 0.75
N GLY A 210 -23.55 -10.71 0.25
CA GLY A 210 -24.96 -10.46 0.57
C GLY A 210 -25.25 -10.60 2.08
N ILE A 211 -24.74 -11.64 2.72
CA ILE A 211 -24.90 -11.87 4.16
C ILE A 211 -24.26 -10.73 4.97
N LEU A 212 -23.05 -10.29 4.60
CA LEU A 212 -22.36 -9.22 5.32
C LEU A 212 -23.07 -7.87 5.16
N VAL A 213 -23.57 -7.55 3.96
CA VAL A 213 -24.37 -6.34 3.74
C VAL A 213 -25.64 -6.38 4.58
N TRP A 214 -26.38 -7.50 4.53
CA TRP A 214 -27.58 -7.67 5.33
C TRP A 214 -27.29 -7.54 6.83
N PHE A 215 -26.25 -8.22 7.33
CA PHE A 215 -25.84 -8.17 8.73
C PHE A 215 -25.51 -6.74 9.20
N ASN A 216 -24.79 -5.97 8.39
CA ASN A 216 -24.46 -4.58 8.71
C ASN A 216 -25.70 -3.67 8.78
N LEU A 217 -26.74 -3.96 7.99
CA LEU A 217 -28.01 -3.23 8.00
C LEU A 217 -28.89 -3.55 9.22
N LEU A 218 -28.57 -4.59 10.00
CA LEU A 218 -29.30 -4.92 11.23
C LEU A 218 -28.86 -4.08 12.44
N TYR A 219 -27.76 -3.31 12.33
CA TYR A 219 -27.24 -2.44 13.40
C TYR A 219 -27.09 -3.14 14.77
N LEU A 220 -26.72 -4.43 14.78
CA LEU A 220 -26.69 -5.26 15.99
C LEU A 220 -25.59 -4.87 17.00
N GLY A 221 -24.70 -3.93 16.67
CA GLY A 221 -23.55 -3.56 17.51
C GLY A 221 -22.48 -4.65 17.66
N ILE A 222 -22.61 -5.77 16.95
CA ILE A 222 -21.66 -6.90 16.99
C ILE A 222 -20.49 -6.61 16.04
N THR A 223 -19.28 -6.69 16.55
CA THR A 223 -18.06 -6.54 15.74
C THR A 223 -17.62 -7.89 15.16
N TYR A 224 -17.30 -7.92 13.87
CA TYR A 224 -16.70 -9.07 13.21
C TYR A 224 -15.53 -8.63 12.31
N LYS A 225 -14.81 -9.60 11.74
CA LYS A 225 -13.69 -9.35 10.83
C LYS A 225 -14.08 -9.83 9.42
N PRO A 226 -14.50 -8.93 8.50
CA PRO A 226 -14.99 -9.32 7.16
C PRO A 226 -14.06 -10.29 6.43
N TRP A 227 -12.75 -10.02 6.45
CA TRP A 227 -11.77 -10.88 5.80
C TRP A 227 -11.79 -12.33 6.28
N LYS A 228 -12.13 -12.59 7.56
CA LYS A 228 -12.21 -13.96 8.07
C LYS A 228 -13.40 -14.71 7.48
N VAL A 229 -14.51 -14.01 7.27
CA VAL A 229 -15.72 -14.61 6.71
C VAL A 229 -15.47 -14.98 5.26
N TYR A 230 -14.88 -14.07 4.47
CA TYR A 230 -14.47 -14.37 3.10
C TYR A 230 -13.37 -15.43 2.97
N PHE A 231 -12.49 -15.56 3.97
CA PHE A 231 -11.39 -16.53 3.94
C PHE A 231 -11.83 -17.95 4.33
N LEU A 232 -12.86 -18.08 5.17
CA LEU A 232 -13.32 -19.36 5.72
C LEU A 232 -14.60 -19.90 5.08
N GLY A 233 -15.42 -19.02 4.51
CA GLY A 233 -16.69 -19.36 3.85
C GLY A 233 -16.45 -19.64 2.38
#